data_AF-A0A413PPF2-F1
#
_entry.id   AF-A0A413PPF2-F1
#
_cell.length_a   1.000
_cell.length_b   1.000
_cell.length_c   1.000
_cell.angle_alpha   90.00
_cell.angle_beta   90.00
_cell.angle_gamma   90.00
#
_symmetry.space_group_name_H-M   'P 1'
#
loop_
_entity.id
_entity.type
_entity.pdbx_description
1 polymer ?
#
loop_
_entity_poly.entity_id
_entity_poly.type
_entity_poly.pdbx_seq_one_letter_code
_entity_poly.pdbx_strand_id
1 'polypeptide(L)'
;MNEIIGKFERINELYQKYDTIAAMYDELLSVIKDTESKEIVKQLTSNLKDITGFPVPADLNAITAQEKDEIICWVDQSYERLYKLSEQKGLPDNFKYGDTIEIQNGLEKYQFNIGEFSGIATAGDQEDIELSIKDNDGEILGKGRVSLTIGYIDFDEDGCASNGINDSIEYCYEDIAKALENIAELIEQDIKNEENIAKEIEKVITTE
;
A
#
# COMPACT_ATOMS: atom_id res chain seq x y z
N MET A 1 5.80 -17.92 2.99
CA MET A 1 4.42 -17.55 3.39
C MET A 1 4.40 -16.63 4.62
N ASN A 2 4.96 -17.03 5.78
CA ASN A 2 5.03 -16.15 6.96
C ASN A 2 5.71 -14.79 6.68
N GLU A 3 6.69 -14.77 5.79
CA GLU A 3 7.32 -13.53 5.35
C GLU A 3 6.34 -12.59 4.62
N ILE A 4 5.47 -13.12 3.76
CA ILE A 4 4.43 -12.32 3.07
C ILE A 4 3.47 -11.71 4.09
N ILE A 5 3.04 -12.50 5.08
CA ILE A 5 2.20 -12.00 6.17
C ILE A 5 2.91 -10.90 6.96
N GLY A 6 4.20 -11.07 7.28
CA GLY A 6 4.98 -10.01 7.92
C GLY A 6 5.08 -8.72 7.07
N LYS A 7 5.10 -8.82 5.74
CA LYS A 7 5.01 -7.64 4.86
C LYS A 7 3.61 -6.99 4.91
N PHE A 8 2.55 -7.78 4.99
CA PHE A 8 1.18 -7.28 5.14
C PHE A 8 0.98 -6.56 6.47
N GLU A 9 1.46 -7.13 7.57
CA GLU A 9 1.45 -6.51 8.89
C GLU A 9 2.14 -5.14 8.85
N ARG A 10 3.35 -5.06 8.26
CA ARG A 10 4.05 -3.77 8.10
C ARG A 10 3.24 -2.76 7.29
N ILE A 11 2.62 -3.16 6.17
CA ILE A 11 1.79 -2.25 5.36
C ILE A 11 0.58 -1.76 6.16
N ASN A 12 -0.07 -2.64 6.92
CA ASN A 12 -1.18 -2.28 7.79
C ASN A 12 -0.77 -1.27 8.87
N GLU A 13 0.40 -1.45 9.50
CA GLU A 13 0.96 -0.48 10.46
C GLU A 13 1.23 0.87 9.80
N LEU A 14 1.68 0.89 8.55
CA LEU A 14 1.87 2.13 7.80
C LEU A 14 0.54 2.83 7.54
N TYR A 15 -0.52 2.11 7.15
CA TYR A 15 -1.83 2.72 6.92
C TYR A 15 -2.40 3.42 8.16
N GLN A 16 -2.15 2.88 9.35
CA GLN A 16 -2.59 3.52 10.60
C GLN A 16 -1.99 4.91 10.81
N LYS A 17 -0.81 5.19 10.26
CA LYS A 17 -0.18 6.51 10.39
C LYS A 17 -0.93 7.60 9.61
N TYR A 18 -1.60 7.23 8.52
CA TYR A 18 -2.38 8.20 7.74
C TYR A 18 -3.52 8.81 8.55
N ASP A 19 -4.10 8.10 9.52
CA ASP A 19 -5.18 8.61 10.37
C ASP A 19 -4.74 9.86 11.15
N THR A 20 -3.56 9.77 11.78
CA THR A 20 -2.99 10.89 12.56
C THR A 20 -2.67 12.08 11.65
N ILE A 21 -2.15 11.83 10.45
CA ILE A 21 -1.84 12.91 9.50
C ILE A 21 -3.14 13.53 8.97
N ALA A 22 -4.14 12.72 8.63
CA ALA A 22 -5.44 13.19 8.12
C ALA A 22 -6.13 14.12 9.13
N ALA A 23 -6.06 13.81 10.43
CA ALA A 23 -6.60 14.68 11.48
C ALA A 23 -6.00 16.11 11.45
N MET A 24 -4.69 16.25 11.16
CA MET A 24 -4.04 17.56 11.04
C MET A 24 -4.56 18.36 9.83
N TYR A 25 -4.82 17.68 8.72
CA TYR A 25 -5.39 18.32 7.54
C TYR A 25 -6.85 18.74 7.77
N ASP A 26 -7.66 17.94 8.49
CA ASP A 26 -9.03 18.28 8.87
C ASP A 26 -9.09 19.53 9.78
N GLU A 27 -8.17 19.61 10.74
CA GLU A 27 -8.02 20.78 11.60
C GLU A 27 -7.66 22.03 10.78
N LEU A 28 -6.68 21.91 9.87
CA LEU A 28 -6.34 23.02 8.96
C LEU A 28 -7.54 23.45 8.12
N LEU A 29 -8.32 22.51 7.59
CA LEU A 29 -9.53 22.82 6.80
C LEU A 29 -10.51 23.65 7.59
N SER A 30 -10.74 23.30 8.85
CA SER A 30 -11.63 24.05 9.74
C SER A 30 -11.12 25.48 9.93
N VAL A 31 -9.82 25.64 10.24
CA VAL A 31 -9.19 26.95 10.45
C VAL A 31 -9.23 27.82 9.18
N ILE A 32 -8.84 27.28 8.03
CA ILE A 32 -8.72 28.07 6.79
C ILE A 32 -10.09 28.43 6.19
N LYS A 33 -11.12 27.59 6.38
CA LYS A 33 -12.49 27.86 5.92
C LYS A 33 -13.12 28.98 6.77
N ASP A 34 -12.93 28.95 8.08
CA ASP A 34 -13.54 29.91 9.01
C ASP A 34 -12.77 31.23 9.12
N THR A 35 -11.47 31.25 8.77
CA THR A 35 -10.66 32.46 8.90
C THR A 35 -10.88 33.46 7.77
N GLU A 36 -11.26 34.70 8.11
CA GLU A 36 -11.08 35.86 7.22
C GLU A 36 -9.62 36.35 7.19
N SER A 37 -8.77 35.82 8.09
CA SER A 37 -7.37 36.23 8.23
C SER A 37 -6.55 35.77 7.03
N LYS A 38 -6.10 36.73 6.23
CA LYS A 38 -5.12 36.48 5.17
C LYS A 38 -3.77 36.01 5.70
N GLU A 39 -3.49 36.20 7.00
CA GLU A 39 -2.18 35.91 7.58
C GLU A 39 -1.90 34.40 7.64
N ILE A 40 -2.90 33.59 7.98
CA ILE A 40 -2.80 32.12 8.00
C ILE A 40 -2.49 31.60 6.59
N VAL A 41 -3.21 32.09 5.59
CA VAL A 41 -3.00 31.71 4.18
C VAL A 41 -1.60 32.13 3.71
N LYS A 42 -1.10 33.30 4.12
CA LYS A 42 0.27 33.75 3.81
C LYS A 42 1.33 32.87 4.46
N GLN A 43 1.16 32.51 5.73
CA GLN A 43 2.10 31.65 6.46
C GLN A 43 2.12 30.24 5.84
N LEU A 44 0.95 29.66 5.60
CA LEU A 44 0.81 28.38 4.93
C LEU A 44 1.49 28.39 3.56
N THR A 45 1.22 29.41 2.74
CA THR A 45 1.87 29.56 1.43
C THR A 45 3.38 29.67 1.56
N SER A 46 3.86 30.43 2.54
CA SER A 46 5.31 30.61 2.75
C SER A 46 5.99 29.31 3.15
N ASN A 47 5.33 28.48 3.96
CA ASN A 47 5.84 27.20 4.44
C ASN A 47 5.74 26.09 3.38
N LEU A 48 4.71 26.13 2.52
CA LEU A 48 4.38 25.03 1.59
C LEU A 48 4.65 25.33 0.11
N LYS A 49 5.09 26.53 -0.27
CA LYS A 49 5.35 26.92 -1.68
C LYS A 49 6.28 25.98 -2.46
N ASP A 50 7.16 25.27 -1.77
CA ASP A 50 8.13 24.35 -2.38
C ASP A 50 7.60 22.90 -2.45
N ILE A 51 6.39 22.66 -1.91
CA ILE A 51 5.70 21.37 -2.01
C ILE A 51 5.12 21.22 -3.42
N THR A 52 5.41 20.07 -4.03
CA THR A 52 4.93 19.78 -5.38
C THR A 52 3.40 19.75 -5.42
N GLY A 53 2.82 20.49 -6.35
CA GLY A 53 1.36 20.55 -6.54
C GLY A 53 0.62 21.50 -5.60
N PHE A 54 1.30 22.15 -4.64
CA PHE A 54 0.68 23.15 -3.78
C PHE A 54 0.38 24.44 -4.59
N PRO A 55 -0.84 25.01 -4.49
CA PRO A 55 -1.20 26.23 -5.20
C PRO A 55 -0.56 27.45 -4.55
N VAL A 56 0.19 28.24 -5.34
CA VAL A 56 0.90 29.43 -4.88
C VAL A 56 0.24 30.70 -5.43
N PRO A 57 -0.34 31.56 -4.57
CA PRO A 57 -0.85 32.87 -4.95
C PRO A 57 0.19 33.74 -5.67
N ALA A 58 -0.26 34.57 -6.62
CA ALA A 58 0.59 35.48 -7.38
C ALA A 58 1.13 36.64 -6.54
N ASP A 59 0.36 37.12 -5.55
CA ASP A 59 0.79 38.15 -4.59
C ASP A 59 0.32 37.81 -3.18
N LEU A 60 1.26 37.50 -2.29
CA LEU A 60 1.01 37.21 -0.87
C LEU A 60 0.34 38.37 -0.14
N ASN A 61 0.48 39.62 -0.59
CA ASN A 61 -0.17 40.77 0.05
C ASN A 61 -1.60 41.00 -0.45
N ALA A 62 -1.96 40.41 -1.60
CA ALA A 62 -3.22 40.63 -2.28
C ALA A 62 -3.92 39.32 -2.68
N ILE A 63 -3.85 38.30 -1.82
CA ILE A 63 -4.50 37.00 -2.04
C ILE A 63 -5.98 37.20 -2.34
N THR A 64 -6.41 36.68 -3.49
CA THR A 64 -7.78 36.70 -4.00
C THR A 64 -8.62 35.57 -3.38
N ALA A 65 -9.95 35.69 -3.46
CA ALA A 65 -10.84 34.62 -3.02
C ALA A 65 -10.60 33.31 -3.80
N GLN A 66 -10.37 33.41 -5.12
CA GLN A 66 -10.08 32.26 -5.96
C GLN A 66 -8.79 31.54 -5.53
N GLU A 67 -7.69 32.26 -5.30
CA GLU A 67 -6.45 31.64 -4.84
C GLU A 67 -6.61 30.99 -3.45
N LYS A 68 -7.43 31.58 -2.57
CA LYS A 68 -7.79 30.96 -1.29
C LYS A 68 -8.58 29.66 -1.52
N ASP A 69 -9.56 29.66 -2.40
CA ASP A 69 -10.37 28.48 -2.72
C ASP A 69 -9.52 27.36 -3.33
N GLU A 70 -8.51 27.69 -4.15
CA GLU A 70 -7.55 26.73 -4.69
C GLU A 70 -6.74 26.05 -3.58
N ILE A 71 -6.24 26.82 -2.60
CA ILE A 71 -5.55 26.27 -1.41
C ILE A 71 -6.50 25.38 -0.61
N ILE A 72 -7.72 25.83 -0.32
CA ILE A 72 -8.72 25.03 0.39
C ILE A 72 -8.97 23.71 -0.34
N CYS A 73 -9.14 23.77 -1.67
CA CYS A 73 -9.36 22.59 -2.48
C CYS A 73 -8.18 21.60 -2.42
N TRP A 74 -6.95 22.11 -2.44
CA TRP A 74 -5.75 21.27 -2.30
C TRP A 74 -5.68 20.58 -0.93
N VAL A 75 -5.98 21.30 0.15
CA VAL A 75 -5.99 20.73 1.51
C VAL A 75 -7.11 19.68 1.62
N ASP A 76 -8.29 19.95 1.05
CA ASP A 76 -9.47 19.07 1.09
C ASP A 76 -9.21 17.77 0.34
N GLN A 77 -8.61 17.86 -0.85
CA GLN A 77 -8.20 16.69 -1.63
C GLN A 77 -7.11 15.87 -0.94
N SER A 78 -6.17 16.54 -0.26
CA SER A 78 -5.10 15.87 0.49
C SER A 78 -5.68 15.13 1.70
N TYR A 79 -6.57 15.77 2.47
CA TYR A 79 -7.32 15.16 3.56
C TYR A 79 -8.07 13.91 3.08
N GLU A 80 -8.89 14.04 2.03
CA GLU A 80 -9.70 12.95 1.48
C GLU A 80 -8.84 11.76 1.01
N ARG A 81 -7.66 12.03 0.45
CA ARG A 81 -6.70 10.99 0.06
C ARG A 81 -6.18 10.24 1.28
N LEU A 82 -5.70 10.97 2.30
CA LEU A 82 -5.12 10.39 3.51
C LEU A 82 -6.18 9.61 4.31
N TYR A 83 -7.39 10.15 4.43
CA TYR A 83 -8.50 9.50 5.10
C TYR A 83 -8.91 8.19 4.41
N LYS A 84 -8.97 8.18 3.06
CA LYS A 84 -9.22 6.92 2.32
C LYS A 84 -8.13 5.89 2.51
N LEU A 85 -6.89 6.31 2.77
CA LEU A 85 -5.77 5.40 3.05
C LEU A 85 -5.81 4.87 4.48
N SER A 86 -6.23 5.68 5.46
CA SER A 86 -6.40 5.21 6.84
C SER A 86 -7.57 4.25 6.99
N GLU A 87 -8.65 4.45 6.23
CA GLU A 87 -9.84 3.57 6.21
C GLU A 87 -9.69 2.35 5.29
N GLN A 88 -8.51 2.10 4.72
CA GLN A 88 -8.26 0.88 3.94
C GLN A 88 -8.59 -0.34 4.79
N LYS A 89 -9.28 -1.31 4.17
CA LYS A 89 -9.40 -2.63 4.78
C LYS A 89 -8.00 -3.22 4.91
N GLY A 90 -7.61 -3.52 6.14
CA GLY A 90 -6.32 -4.14 6.42
C GLY A 90 -6.10 -5.42 5.60
N LEU A 91 -4.86 -5.61 5.16
CA LEU A 91 -4.41 -6.82 4.50
C LEU A 91 -4.54 -8.02 5.44
N PRO A 92 -4.92 -9.20 4.93
CA PRO A 92 -5.35 -10.30 5.78
C PRO A 92 -4.18 -11.10 6.36
N ASP A 93 -4.34 -11.61 7.59
CA ASP A 93 -3.35 -12.49 8.25
C ASP A 93 -3.33 -13.92 7.67
N ASN A 94 -4.31 -14.25 6.83
CA ASN A 94 -4.41 -15.52 6.14
C ASN A 94 -5.06 -15.34 4.77
N PHE A 95 -4.66 -16.18 3.82
CA PHE A 95 -5.21 -16.22 2.47
C PHE A 95 -5.14 -17.64 1.92
N LYS A 96 -5.92 -17.89 0.87
CA LYS A 96 -6.12 -19.20 0.26
C LYS A 96 -5.74 -19.18 -1.22
N TYR A 97 -5.54 -20.37 -1.77
CA TYR A 97 -5.43 -20.55 -3.21
C TYR A 97 -6.70 -20.06 -3.90
N GLY A 98 -6.54 -19.30 -4.99
CA GLY A 98 -7.61 -18.60 -5.68
C GLY A 98 -7.92 -17.19 -5.16
N ASP A 99 -7.34 -16.75 -4.04
CA ASP A 99 -7.58 -15.40 -3.53
C ASP A 99 -6.91 -14.32 -4.39
N THR A 100 -7.52 -13.15 -4.40
CA THR A 100 -6.92 -11.90 -4.91
C THR A 100 -6.98 -10.86 -3.80
N ILE A 101 -5.83 -10.31 -3.45
CA ILE A 101 -5.67 -9.30 -2.40
C ILE A 101 -5.29 -7.98 -3.06
N GLU A 102 -6.09 -6.95 -2.79
CA GLU A 102 -5.81 -5.59 -3.26
C GLU A 102 -4.97 -4.82 -2.24
N ILE A 103 -3.98 -4.07 -2.72
CA ILE A 103 -3.07 -3.23 -1.93
C ILE A 103 -3.05 -1.84 -2.58
N GLN A 104 -3.07 -0.75 -1.83
CA GLN A 104 -3.06 0.61 -2.40
C GLN A 104 -1.98 1.49 -1.77
N ASN A 105 -1.30 2.34 -2.53
CA ASN A 105 -0.35 3.29 -1.97
C ASN A 105 -0.83 4.75 -2.06
N GLY A 106 -2.12 4.97 -2.32
CA GLY A 106 -2.73 6.29 -2.51
C GLY A 106 -2.80 6.76 -3.96
N LEU A 107 -1.82 6.37 -4.78
CA LEU A 107 -1.74 6.73 -6.20
C LEU A 107 -2.14 5.55 -7.09
N GLU A 108 -1.69 4.36 -6.72
CA GLU A 108 -1.81 3.13 -7.48
C GLU A 108 -2.50 2.05 -6.65
N LYS A 109 -3.10 1.09 -7.35
CA LYS A 109 -3.55 -0.17 -6.77
C LYS A 109 -2.71 -1.30 -7.32
N TYR A 110 -2.43 -2.26 -6.46
CA TYR A 110 -1.74 -3.49 -6.76
C TYR A 110 -2.64 -4.67 -6.43
N GLN A 111 -2.46 -5.76 -7.16
CA GLN A 111 -3.18 -7.01 -6.93
C GLN A 111 -2.19 -8.13 -6.70
N PHE A 112 -2.21 -8.70 -5.49
CA PHE A 112 -1.56 -9.97 -5.23
C PHE A 112 -2.53 -11.11 -5.54
N ASN A 113 -2.22 -11.84 -6.60
CA ASN A 113 -3.03 -12.93 -7.13
C ASN A 113 -2.40 -14.26 -6.72
N ILE A 114 -3.20 -15.12 -6.11
CA ILE A 114 -2.83 -16.48 -5.74
C ILE A 114 -3.61 -17.43 -6.63
N GLY A 115 -2.91 -18.24 -7.42
CA GLY A 115 -3.51 -19.22 -8.32
C GLY A 115 -4.39 -20.24 -7.60
N GLU A 116 -5.30 -20.86 -8.35
CA GLU A 116 -6.16 -21.92 -7.83
C GLU A 116 -5.38 -23.23 -7.68
N PHE A 117 -5.79 -24.03 -6.69
CA PHE A 117 -5.36 -25.41 -6.54
C PHE A 117 -6.40 -26.32 -7.20
N SER A 118 -6.00 -27.04 -8.24
CA SER A 118 -6.89 -27.94 -8.99
C SER A 118 -7.26 -29.18 -8.19
N GLY A 119 -6.35 -29.68 -7.34
CA GLY A 119 -6.59 -30.85 -6.49
C GLY A 119 -6.74 -32.16 -7.27
N ILE A 120 -6.43 -32.17 -8.56
CA ILE A 120 -6.45 -33.36 -9.42
C ILE A 120 -5.00 -33.76 -9.68
N ALA A 121 -4.41 -34.50 -8.73
CA ALA A 121 -3.06 -35.00 -8.88
C ALA A 121 -2.99 -36.47 -8.46
N THR A 122 -2.22 -37.25 -9.22
CA THR A 122 -1.95 -38.67 -9.01
C THR A 122 -0.54 -38.88 -8.48
N ALA A 123 -0.23 -40.10 -8.06
CA ALA A 123 1.06 -40.44 -7.48
C ALA A 123 2.20 -40.14 -8.48
N GLY A 124 3.15 -39.29 -8.07
CA GLY A 124 4.25 -38.82 -8.92
C GLY A 124 3.99 -37.49 -9.66
N ASP A 125 2.77 -36.93 -9.60
CA ASP A 125 2.46 -35.64 -10.23
C ASP A 125 3.00 -34.46 -9.42
N GLN A 126 3.30 -33.38 -10.13
CA GLN A 126 3.60 -32.06 -9.56
C GLN A 126 2.58 -31.04 -10.07
N GLU A 127 2.02 -30.26 -9.16
CA GLU A 127 1.15 -29.12 -9.44
C GLU A 127 1.82 -27.80 -9.03
N ASP A 128 1.93 -26.87 -9.97
CA ASP A 128 2.50 -25.53 -9.74
C ASP A 128 1.35 -24.51 -9.65
N ILE A 129 1.21 -23.87 -8.49
CA ILE A 129 0.26 -22.79 -8.23
C ILE A 129 0.99 -21.47 -8.41
N GLU A 130 0.59 -20.69 -9.41
CA GLU A 130 1.23 -19.40 -9.72
C GLU A 130 0.89 -18.33 -8.68
N LEU A 131 1.88 -17.51 -8.34
CA LEU A 131 1.72 -16.31 -7.53
C LEU A 131 2.16 -15.10 -8.37
N SER A 132 1.43 -13.99 -8.29
CA SER A 132 1.87 -12.76 -8.96
C SER A 132 1.40 -11.50 -8.26
N ILE A 133 2.25 -10.46 -8.27
CA ILE A 133 1.85 -9.09 -7.94
C ILE A 133 1.79 -8.30 -9.23
N LYS A 134 0.67 -7.63 -9.45
CA LYS A 134 0.44 -6.77 -10.61
C LYS A 134 0.11 -5.35 -10.19
N ASP A 135 0.46 -4.38 -11.01
CA ASP A 135 -0.04 -3.01 -10.89
C ASP A 135 -1.41 -2.84 -11.56
N ASN A 136 -1.90 -1.59 -11.59
CA ASN A 136 -3.18 -1.22 -12.20
C ASN A 136 -3.24 -1.47 -13.71
N ASP A 137 -2.12 -1.41 -14.41
CA ASP A 137 -2.04 -1.63 -15.86
C ASP A 137 -1.91 -3.14 -16.18
N GLY A 138 -1.75 -3.97 -15.15
CA GLY A 138 -1.58 -5.41 -15.25
C GLY A 138 -0.14 -5.84 -15.48
N GLU A 139 0.83 -4.92 -15.39
CA GLU A 139 2.25 -5.28 -15.44
C GLU A 139 2.63 -6.07 -14.19
N ILE A 140 3.47 -7.09 -14.37
CA ILE A 140 3.84 -8.01 -13.31
C ILE A 140 5.08 -7.48 -12.59
N LEU A 141 4.90 -7.07 -11.34
CA LEU A 141 5.95 -6.54 -10.47
C LEU A 141 6.73 -7.64 -9.73
N GLY A 142 6.10 -8.81 -9.54
CA GLY A 142 6.72 -9.96 -8.90
C GLY A 142 6.02 -11.25 -9.30
N LYS A 143 6.79 -12.34 -9.42
CA LYS A 143 6.30 -13.68 -9.73
C LYS A 143 6.75 -14.68 -8.68
N GLY A 144 5.92 -15.67 -8.42
CA GLY A 144 6.27 -16.78 -7.57
C GLY A 144 5.48 -18.01 -7.96
N ARG A 145 5.75 -19.10 -7.25
CA ARG A 145 4.99 -20.33 -7.36
C ARG A 145 5.01 -21.12 -6.06
N VAL A 146 3.99 -21.92 -5.85
CA VAL A 146 3.99 -23.00 -4.88
C VAL A 146 3.91 -24.32 -5.64
N SER A 147 4.90 -25.18 -5.48
CA SER A 147 4.97 -26.47 -6.14
C SER A 147 4.59 -27.58 -5.16
N LEU A 148 3.56 -28.35 -5.50
CA LEU A 148 3.03 -29.47 -4.72
C LEU A 148 3.39 -30.76 -5.45
N THR A 149 4.19 -31.62 -4.83
CA THR A 149 4.53 -32.94 -5.39
C THR A 149 3.82 -34.03 -4.60
N ILE A 150 3.10 -34.92 -5.29
CA ILE A 150 2.50 -36.12 -4.68
C ILE A 150 3.48 -37.27 -4.77
N GLY A 151 3.81 -37.84 -3.61
CA GLY A 151 4.71 -38.96 -3.48
C GLY A 151 4.13 -40.27 -4.00
N TYR A 152 5.04 -41.21 -4.27
CA TYR A 152 4.71 -42.59 -4.61
C TYR A 152 5.81 -43.53 -4.13
N ILE A 153 5.48 -44.82 -4.03
CA ILE A 153 6.43 -45.89 -3.80
C ILE A 153 6.08 -47.02 -4.74
N ASP A 154 7.06 -47.43 -5.54
CA ASP A 154 7.00 -48.61 -6.39
C ASP A 154 7.68 -49.78 -5.69
N PHE A 155 7.11 -50.97 -5.85
CA PHE A 155 7.66 -52.23 -5.34
C PHE A 155 8.18 -53.08 -6.50
N ASP A 156 9.30 -53.76 -6.29
CA ASP A 156 9.81 -54.78 -7.21
C ASP A 156 9.03 -56.11 -7.11
N GLU A 157 9.44 -57.09 -7.90
CA GLU A 157 8.82 -58.42 -7.98
C GLU A 157 8.89 -59.20 -6.66
N ASP A 158 9.85 -58.86 -5.78
CA ASP A 158 10.01 -59.45 -4.45
C ASP A 158 9.18 -58.70 -3.38
N GLY A 159 8.43 -57.67 -3.79
CA GLY A 159 7.65 -56.80 -2.90
C GLY A 159 8.52 -55.85 -2.07
N CYS A 160 9.79 -55.66 -2.44
CA CYS A 160 10.69 -54.70 -1.83
C CYS A 160 10.56 -53.34 -2.52
N ALA A 161 10.78 -52.24 -1.79
CA ALA A 161 10.72 -50.90 -2.38
C ALA A 161 11.84 -50.71 -3.42
N SER A 162 11.45 -50.34 -4.64
CA SER A 162 12.34 -50.18 -5.80
C SER A 162 12.60 -48.72 -6.14
N ASN A 163 11.54 -47.89 -6.13
CA ASN A 163 11.61 -46.47 -6.44
C ASN A 163 10.55 -45.71 -5.63
N GLY A 164 10.72 -44.40 -5.49
CA GLY A 164 9.71 -43.57 -4.87
C GLY A 164 10.10 -42.10 -4.79
N ILE A 165 9.09 -41.27 -4.61
CA ILE A 165 9.22 -39.84 -4.35
C ILE A 165 8.39 -39.52 -3.11
N ASN A 166 8.88 -38.63 -2.25
CA ASN A 166 8.12 -38.18 -1.09
C ASN A 166 7.18 -37.04 -1.47
N ASP A 167 6.08 -36.91 -0.73
CA ASP A 167 5.28 -35.69 -0.76
C ASP A 167 6.15 -34.48 -0.40
N SER A 168 6.02 -33.39 -1.16
CA SER A 168 6.73 -32.15 -0.85
C SER A 168 5.94 -30.91 -1.27
N ILE A 169 6.18 -29.82 -0.54
CA ILE A 169 5.68 -28.49 -0.87
C ILE A 169 6.88 -27.55 -0.92
N GLU A 170 7.13 -26.98 -2.09
CA GLU A 170 8.16 -25.98 -2.31
C GLU A 170 7.52 -24.61 -2.53
N TYR A 171 8.07 -23.59 -1.90
CA TYR A 171 7.58 -22.22 -1.99
C TYR A 171 8.66 -21.34 -2.61
N CYS A 172 8.40 -20.78 -3.79
CA CYS A 172 9.26 -19.80 -4.45
C CYS A 172 8.50 -18.47 -4.49
N TYR A 173 8.80 -17.54 -3.59
CA TYR A 173 8.06 -16.27 -3.47
C TYR A 173 8.96 -15.07 -3.20
N GLU A 174 10.26 -15.18 -3.41
CA GLU A 174 11.25 -14.15 -3.11
C GLU A 174 10.93 -12.84 -3.85
N ASP A 175 10.57 -12.93 -5.13
CA ASP A 175 10.18 -11.76 -5.93
C ASP A 175 8.84 -11.17 -5.47
N ILE A 176 7.92 -11.99 -4.95
CA ILE A 176 6.67 -11.52 -4.32
C ILE A 176 7.00 -10.72 -3.06
N ALA A 177 7.83 -11.28 -2.16
CA ALA A 177 8.23 -10.62 -0.93
C ALA A 177 8.96 -9.30 -1.21
N LYS A 178 9.82 -9.28 -2.23
CA LYS A 178 10.52 -8.07 -2.68
C LYS A 178 9.56 -7.02 -3.26
N ALA A 179 8.58 -7.43 -4.06
CA ALA A 179 7.59 -6.50 -4.60
C ALA A 179 6.73 -5.88 -3.48
N LEU A 180 6.31 -6.66 -2.48
CA LEU A 180 5.60 -6.15 -1.30
C LEU A 180 6.46 -5.19 -0.48
N GLU A 181 7.75 -5.50 -0.32
CA GLU A 181 8.68 -4.61 0.37
C GLU A 181 8.81 -3.26 -0.35
N ASN A 182 8.96 -3.27 -1.68
CA ASN A 182 9.02 -2.05 -2.47
C ASN A 182 7.73 -1.22 -2.32
N ILE A 183 6.55 -1.87 -2.32
CA ILE A 183 5.27 -1.18 -2.09
C ILE A 183 5.24 -0.55 -0.69
N ALA A 184 5.69 -1.28 0.34
CA ALA A 184 5.77 -0.75 1.70
C ALA A 184 6.72 0.46 1.79
N GLU A 185 7.87 0.42 1.11
CA GLU A 185 8.80 1.55 1.04
C GLU A 185 8.21 2.78 0.35
N LEU A 186 7.42 2.60 -0.72
CA LEU A 186 6.70 3.69 -1.39
C LEU A 186 5.68 4.36 -0.46
N ILE A 187 4.89 3.56 0.26
CA ILE A 187 3.93 4.04 1.26
C ILE A 187 4.67 4.79 2.39
N GLU A 188 5.77 4.23 2.88
CA GLU A 188 6.56 4.86 3.93
C GLU A 188 7.17 6.20 3.49
N GLN A 189 7.59 6.31 2.23
CA GLN A 189 8.10 7.55 1.66
C GLN A 189 7.00 8.61 1.53
N ASP A 190 5.79 8.22 1.11
CA ASP A 190 4.63 9.10 1.07
C ASP A 190 4.28 9.62 2.48
N ILE A 191 4.20 8.72 3.47
CA ILE A 191 3.98 9.08 4.88
C ILE A 191 5.02 10.08 5.37
N LYS A 192 6.31 9.85 5.10
CA LYS A 192 7.39 10.79 5.51
C LYS A 192 7.21 12.17 4.89
N ASN A 193 6.80 12.24 3.62
CA ASN A 193 6.54 13.51 2.96
C ASN A 193 5.36 14.23 3.61
N GLU A 194 4.28 13.50 3.86
CA GLU A 194 3.06 14.03 4.47
C GLU A 194 3.24 14.42 5.94
N GLU A 195 4.02 13.68 6.72
CA GLU A 195 4.41 14.07 8.08
C GLU A 195 5.21 15.37 8.10
N ASN A 196 6.05 15.62 7.09
CA ASN A 196 6.77 16.89 6.99
C ASN A 196 5.84 18.05 6.66
N ILE A 197 4.86 17.84 5.78
CA ILE A 197 3.84 18.84 5.47
C ILE A 197 2.98 19.11 6.71
N ALA A 198 2.52 18.06 7.40
CA ALA A 198 1.72 18.18 8.61
C ALA A 198 2.43 18.99 9.72
N LYS A 199 3.75 18.85 9.87
CA LYS A 199 4.54 19.69 10.79
C LYS A 199 4.55 21.16 10.40
N GLU A 200 4.59 21.47 9.11
CA GLU A 200 4.50 22.86 8.64
C GLU A 200 3.08 23.44 8.83
N ILE A 201 2.06 22.60 8.69
CA ILE A 201 0.65 22.94 8.99
C ILE A 201 0.46 23.22 10.49
N GLU A 202 0.98 22.35 11.35
CA GLU A 202 0.87 22.47 12.81
C GLU A 202 1.41 23.82 13.31
N LYS A 203 2.53 24.30 12.75
CA LYS A 203 3.10 25.62 13.09
C LYS A 203 2.15 26.77 12.80
N VAL A 204 1.33 26.65 11.75
CA VAL A 204 0.38 27.69 11.36
C VAL A 204 -0.82 27.68 12.28
N ILE A 205 -1.36 26.49 12.60
CA ILE A 205 -2.52 26.32 13.47
C ILE A 205 -2.19 26.76 14.91
N THR A 206 -1.02 26.40 15.42
CA THR A 206 -0.61 26.71 16.82
C THR A 206 -0.19 28.17 17.05
N THR A 207 -0.18 29.01 16.01
CA THR A 207 0.17 30.43 16.11
C THR A 207 -1.06 31.35 16.30
N GLU A 208 -2.29 30.80 16.32
CA GLU A 208 -3.50 31.49 16.82
C GLU A 208 -3.57 31.54 18.35
#